data_AF-A0A9D7P859-F1
#
_entry.id   AF-A0A9D7P859-F1
#
_cell.length_a   1.000
_cell.length_b   1.000
_cell.length_c   1.000
_cell.angle_alpha   90.00
_cell.angle_beta   90.00
_cell.angle_gamma   90.00
#
_symmetry.space_group_name_H-M   'P 1'
#
loop_
_entity.id
_entity.type
_entity.pdbx_description
1 polymer ?
#
loop_
_entity_poly.entity_id
_entity_poly.type
_entity_poly.pdbx_seq_one_letter_code
_entity_poly.pdbx_strand_id
1 'polypeptide(L)'
;MSKPAFFTLDTCRELYNASLQERRDAYQINHVSLNYNSQSAQLPGIKAIRPDVAAVHSQVLQDVLRRSQKAFRQLLSPRQGRSKPAHPRFKGKGFFDSFVYPQSGFRLEGDKLHLSKIGSCRVRLSRPIEGGSKPAQSNEKPMAGMSCLR
;
A
#
# COMPACT_ATOMS: atom_id res chain seq x y z
N MET A 1 -12.29 -17.73 4.21
CA MET A 1 -12.47 -16.91 5.42
C MET A 1 -11.99 -15.50 5.12
N SER A 2 -12.89 -14.51 5.18
CA SER A 2 -12.53 -13.09 5.14
C SER A 2 -11.77 -12.72 6.40
N LYS A 3 -10.66 -11.99 6.25
CA LYS A 3 -9.89 -11.48 7.40
C LYS A 3 -10.29 -10.05 7.71
N PRO A 4 -10.28 -9.63 8.99
CA PRO A 4 -10.66 -8.28 9.38
C PRO A 4 -9.72 -7.23 8.76
N ALA A 5 -10.22 -6.02 8.52
CA ALA A 5 -9.45 -4.94 7.89
C ALA A 5 -8.15 -4.60 8.65
N PHE A 6 -8.17 -4.70 10.00
CA PHE A 6 -6.98 -4.48 10.83
C PHE A 6 -5.85 -5.45 10.51
N PHE A 7 -6.16 -6.72 10.24
CA PHE A 7 -5.17 -7.73 9.85
C PHE A 7 -4.46 -7.32 8.54
N THR A 8 -5.23 -6.81 7.56
CA THR A 8 -4.69 -6.34 6.29
C THR A 8 -3.75 -5.15 6.51
N LEU A 9 -4.14 -4.18 7.35
CA LEU A 9 -3.31 -3.01 7.66
C LEU A 9 -1.98 -3.41 8.31
N ASP A 10 -2.01 -4.34 9.27
CA ASP A 10 -0.80 -4.79 9.96
C ASP A 10 0.15 -5.55 9.01
N THR A 11 -0.40 -6.41 8.15
CA THR A 11 0.37 -7.12 7.11
C THR A 11 0.98 -6.15 6.10
N CYS A 12 0.23 -5.11 5.70
CA CYS A 12 0.74 -4.06 4.83
C CYS A 12 1.86 -3.24 5.49
N ARG A 13 1.73 -2.94 6.78
CA ARG A 13 2.78 -2.28 7.57
C ARG A 13 4.06 -3.10 7.60
N GLU A 14 3.96 -4.40 7.86
CA GLU A 14 5.11 -5.30 7.87
C GLU A 14 5.80 -5.35 6.51
N LEU A 15 5.03 -5.52 5.42
CA LEU A 15 5.58 -5.51 4.07
C LEU A 15 6.27 -4.17 3.76
N TYR A 16 5.67 -3.05 4.17
CA TYR A 16 6.26 -1.73 4.00
C TYR A 16 7.63 -1.64 4.70
N ASN A 17 7.69 -2.01 5.98
CA ASN A 17 8.93 -1.96 6.76
C ASN A 17 10.00 -2.90 6.20
N ALA A 18 9.63 -4.13 5.84
CA ALA A 18 10.55 -5.10 5.25
C ALA A 18 11.12 -4.57 3.92
N SER A 19 10.28 -4.02 3.05
CA SER A 19 10.71 -3.46 1.77
C SER A 19 11.62 -2.23 1.91
N LEU A 20 11.41 -1.41 2.96
CA LEU A 20 12.29 -0.28 3.28
C LEU A 20 13.63 -0.76 3.83
N GLN A 21 13.62 -1.76 4.70
CA GLN A 21 14.82 -2.34 5.28
C GLN A 21 15.70 -2.95 4.18
N GLU A 22 15.14 -3.79 3.32
CA GLU A 22 15.87 -4.41 2.21
C GLU A 22 16.53 -3.36 1.31
N ARG A 23 15.82 -2.28 0.97
CA ARG A 23 16.38 -1.17 0.17
C ARG A 23 17.52 -0.46 0.88
N ARG A 24 17.37 -0.21 2.18
CA ARG A 24 18.40 0.43 2.98
C ARG A 24 19.65 -0.44 3.03
N ASP A 25 19.48 -1.71 3.35
CA ASP A 25 20.58 -2.65 3.54
C ASP A 25 21.28 -2.91 2.19
N ALA A 26 20.55 -3.05 1.09
CA ALA A 26 21.12 -3.16 -0.27
C ALA A 26 21.94 -1.92 -0.68
N TYR A 27 21.47 -0.73 -0.31
CA TYR A 27 22.20 0.52 -0.59
C TYR A 27 23.40 0.72 0.33
N GLN A 28 23.34 0.27 1.58
CA GLN A 28 24.43 0.39 2.54
C GLN A 28 25.56 -0.60 2.26
N ILE A 29 25.24 -1.84 1.89
CA ILE A 29 26.22 -2.91 1.70
C ILE A 29 26.83 -2.85 0.29
N ASN A 30 25.97 -2.73 -0.73
CA ASN A 30 26.38 -2.89 -2.13
C ASN A 30 26.24 -1.61 -2.95
N HIS A 31 25.75 -0.51 -2.36
CA HIS A 31 25.39 0.73 -3.09
C HIS A 31 24.38 0.51 -4.24
N VAL A 32 23.55 -0.54 -4.14
CA VAL A 32 22.53 -0.87 -5.13
C VAL A 32 21.17 -0.31 -4.70
N SER A 33 20.46 0.32 -5.64
CA SER A 33 19.10 0.82 -5.42
C SER A 33 18.06 -0.17 -5.97
N LEU A 34 17.35 -0.87 -5.07
CA LEU A 34 16.31 -1.81 -5.47
C LEU A 34 15.05 -1.07 -5.96
N ASN A 35 14.53 -1.52 -7.10
CA ASN A 35 13.32 -0.97 -7.71
C ASN A 35 12.06 -1.76 -7.31
N TYR A 36 10.89 -1.21 -7.66
CA TYR A 36 9.60 -1.86 -7.42
C TYR A 36 9.51 -3.23 -8.11
N ASN A 37 10.03 -3.36 -9.33
CA ASN A 37 9.94 -4.59 -10.11
C ASN A 37 10.64 -5.75 -9.39
N SER A 38 11.86 -5.53 -8.89
CA SER A 38 12.63 -6.51 -8.11
C SER A 38 11.86 -7.01 -6.89
N GLN A 39 11.31 -6.10 -6.09
CA GLN A 39 10.56 -6.48 -4.88
C GLN A 39 9.20 -7.11 -5.20
N SER A 40 8.54 -6.66 -6.27
CA SER A 40 7.26 -7.25 -6.69
C SER A 40 7.43 -8.68 -7.22
N ALA A 41 8.58 -8.99 -7.84
CA ALA A 41 8.92 -10.33 -8.29
C ALA A 41 9.15 -11.32 -7.13
N GLN A 42 9.48 -10.84 -5.93
CA GLN A 42 9.61 -11.67 -4.74
C GLN A 42 8.25 -12.03 -4.10
N LEU A 43 7.19 -11.26 -4.37
CA LEU A 43 5.87 -11.45 -3.75
C LEU A 43 5.27 -12.86 -3.94
N PRO A 44 5.35 -13.52 -5.11
CA PRO A 44 4.86 -14.88 -5.28
C PRO A 44 5.56 -15.87 -4.33
N GLY A 45 6.88 -15.79 -4.19
CA GLY A 45 7.65 -16.63 -3.27
C GLY A 45 7.30 -16.36 -1.81
N ILE A 46 7.16 -15.08 -1.44
CA ILE A 46 6.72 -14.69 -0.09
C ILE A 46 5.34 -15.28 0.21
N LYS A 47 4.39 -15.21 -0.73
CA LYS A 47 3.04 -15.76 -0.54
C LYS A 47 3.01 -17.27 -0.37
N ALA A 48 3.96 -18.00 -0.95
CA ALA A 48 4.06 -19.45 -0.77
C ALA A 48 4.45 -19.82 0.66
N ILE A 49 5.30 -19.00 1.30
CA ILE A 49 5.83 -19.24 2.65
C ILE A 49 4.95 -18.59 3.73
N ARG A 50 4.35 -17.43 3.41
CA ARG A 50 3.56 -16.58 4.32
C ARG A 50 2.08 -16.55 3.91
N PRO A 51 1.25 -17.48 4.42
CA PRO A 51 -0.18 -17.54 4.09
C PRO A 51 -0.96 -16.30 4.58
N ASP A 52 -0.43 -15.60 5.57
CA ASP A 52 -0.89 -14.31 6.05
C ASP A 52 -0.79 -13.22 4.98
N VAL A 53 0.34 -13.14 4.27
CA VAL A 53 0.52 -12.23 3.12
C VAL A 53 -0.33 -12.68 1.94
N ALA A 54 -0.46 -13.99 1.71
CA ALA A 54 -1.34 -14.52 0.69
C ALA A 54 -2.82 -14.18 0.93
N ALA A 55 -3.23 -13.98 2.18
CA ALA A 55 -4.59 -13.57 2.53
C ALA A 55 -4.91 -12.11 2.16
N VAL A 56 -3.91 -11.29 1.82
CA VAL A 56 -4.12 -9.91 1.35
C VAL A 56 -4.25 -9.87 -0.18
N HIS A 57 -5.05 -8.93 -0.68
CA HIS A 57 -5.24 -8.75 -2.12
C HIS A 57 -3.93 -8.33 -2.80
N SER A 58 -3.63 -8.90 -3.97
CA SER A 58 -2.36 -8.69 -4.68
C SER A 58 -2.12 -7.22 -5.02
N GLN A 59 -3.14 -6.49 -5.45
CA GLN A 59 -2.98 -5.08 -5.79
C GLN A 59 -2.68 -4.20 -4.57
N VAL A 60 -3.20 -4.56 -3.40
CA VAL A 60 -2.91 -3.84 -2.15
C VAL A 60 -1.43 -4.00 -1.80
N LEU A 61 -0.89 -5.21 -1.89
CA LEU A 61 0.54 -5.47 -1.66
C LEU A 61 1.43 -4.71 -2.65
N GLN A 62 1.02 -4.66 -3.92
CA GLN A 62 1.74 -3.90 -4.94
C GLN A 62 1.72 -2.38 -4.67
N ASP A 63 0.58 -1.82 -4.24
CA ASP A 63 0.49 -0.41 -3.85
C ASP A 63 1.43 -0.08 -2.68
N VAL A 64 1.50 -0.96 -1.67
CA VAL A 64 2.43 -0.82 -0.53
C VAL A 64 3.88 -0.71 -1.00
N LEU A 65 4.31 -1.59 -1.92
CA LEU A 65 5.65 -1.54 -2.48
C LEU A 65 5.91 -0.25 -3.27
N ARG A 66 4.92 0.27 -4.01
CA ARG A 66 5.02 1.55 -4.73
C ARG A 66 5.15 2.73 -3.76
N ARG A 67 4.41 2.74 -2.65
CA ARG A 67 4.54 3.75 -1.59
C ARG A 67 5.94 3.74 -0.99
N SER A 68 6.45 2.54 -0.69
CA SER A 68 7.83 2.36 -0.20
C SER A 68 8.86 2.90 -1.21
N GLN A 69 8.69 2.61 -2.51
CA GLN A 69 9.59 3.11 -3.55
C GLN A 69 9.57 4.64 -3.62
N LYS A 70 8.39 5.24 -3.54
CA LYS A 70 8.24 6.70 -3.57
C LYS A 70 8.95 7.36 -2.39
N ALA A 71 8.79 6.80 -1.19
CA ALA A 71 9.49 7.28 0.01
C ALA A 71 11.01 7.19 -0.15
N PHE A 72 11.52 6.08 -0.70
CA PHE A 72 12.96 5.91 -0.92
C PHE A 72 13.51 6.79 -2.05
N ARG A 73 12.77 6.99 -3.16
CA ARG A 73 13.20 7.91 -4.23
C ARG A 73 13.38 9.34 -3.73
N GLN A 74 12.49 9.79 -2.83
CA GLN A 74 12.61 11.12 -2.23
C GLN A 74 13.88 11.33 -1.41
N LEU A 75 14.50 10.24 -0.93
CA LEU A 75 15.80 10.26 -0.24
C LEU A 75 16.96 10.45 -1.24
N LEU A 76 16.88 9.78 -2.40
CA LEU A 76 17.94 9.79 -3.40
C LEU A 76 17.88 10.97 -4.37
N SER A 77 16.72 11.62 -4.51
CA SER A 77 16.57 12.77 -5.40
C SER A 77 17.41 13.96 -4.91
N PRO A 78 18.30 14.54 -5.76
CA PRO A 78 19.02 15.76 -5.44
C PRO A 78 18.03 16.89 -5.13
N ARG A 79 18.27 17.64 -4.04
CA ARG A 79 17.46 18.83 -3.71
C ARG A 79 18.33 20.06 -3.81
N GLN A 80 17.94 21.00 -4.67
CA GLN A 80 18.49 22.36 -4.66
C GLN A 80 18.05 23.06 -3.36
N GLY A 81 19.01 23.27 -2.45
CA GLY A 81 18.86 24.19 -1.31
C GLY A 81 18.12 23.67 -0.07
N ARG A 82 17.97 22.36 0.15
CA ARG A 82 17.39 21.83 1.41
C ARG A 82 18.35 20.89 2.15
N SER A 83 18.27 20.94 3.49
CA SER A 83 19.02 20.09 4.42
C SER A 83 18.87 18.59 4.11
N LYS A 84 19.86 17.79 4.50
CA LYS A 84 19.98 16.35 4.16
C LYS A 84 18.64 15.63 4.38
N PRO A 85 18.12 14.89 3.38
CA PRO A 85 16.84 14.21 3.53
C PRO A 85 16.93 13.15 4.64
N ALA A 86 16.00 13.22 5.59
CA ALA A 86 15.89 12.21 6.64
C ALA A 86 15.41 10.88 6.04
N HIS A 87 16.02 9.78 6.46
CA HIS A 87 15.62 8.44 6.04
C HIS A 87 14.15 8.17 6.40
N PRO A 88 13.36 7.51 5.53
CA PRO A 88 12.02 7.07 5.88
C PRO A 88 12.05 6.25 7.17
N ARG A 89 11.22 6.62 8.15
CA ARG A 89 11.11 5.88 9.41
C ARG A 89 10.25 4.65 9.23
N PHE A 90 10.59 3.57 9.94
CA PHE A 90 9.72 2.41 10.05
C PHE A 90 8.37 2.82 10.67
N LYS A 91 7.31 2.17 10.22
CA LYS A 91 5.96 2.39 10.69
C LYS A 91 5.67 1.48 11.88
N GLY A 92 5.37 2.09 13.03
CA GLY A 92 4.88 1.39 14.21
C GLY A 92 3.46 0.85 14.03
N LYS A 93 2.99 0.05 15.00
CA LYS A 93 1.60 -0.42 15.06
C LYS A 93 0.65 0.79 15.13
N GLY A 94 -0.38 0.82 14.29
CA GLY A 94 -1.35 1.92 14.25
C GLY A 94 -0.88 3.20 13.55
N PHE A 95 0.25 3.18 12.84
CA PHE A 95 0.70 4.29 11.97
C PHE A 95 0.50 4.01 10.49
N PHE A 96 -0.18 2.91 10.17
CA PHE A 96 -0.49 2.48 8.82
C PHE A 96 -2.01 2.39 8.69
N ASP A 97 -2.61 3.50 8.27
CA ASP A 97 -4.06 3.72 8.45
C ASP A 97 -4.86 3.51 7.16
N SER A 98 -4.18 3.26 6.02
CA SER A 98 -4.86 3.13 4.73
C SER A 98 -4.17 2.18 3.77
N PHE A 99 -4.98 1.43 3.03
CA PHE A 99 -4.60 0.72 1.82
C PHE A 99 -5.46 1.20 0.65
N VAL A 100 -5.00 0.97 -0.58
CA VAL A 100 -5.70 1.39 -1.79
C VAL A 100 -5.88 0.18 -2.71
N TYR A 101 -7.07 0.10 -3.31
CA TYR A 101 -7.37 -0.83 -4.41
C TYR A 101 -7.33 -0.02 -5.71
N PRO A 102 -6.23 -0.07 -6.48
CA PRO A 102 -6.01 0.83 -7.59
C PRO A 102 -6.89 0.55 -8.81
N GLN A 103 -7.25 -0.70 -9.08
CA GLN A 103 -7.86 -1.06 -10.37
C GLN A 103 -8.96 -2.11 -10.30
N SER A 104 -8.85 -3.10 -9.39
CA SER A 104 -9.88 -4.13 -9.22
C SER A 104 -9.90 -4.69 -7.80
N GLY A 105 -10.90 -5.52 -7.50
CA GLY A 105 -11.07 -6.14 -6.19
C GLY A 105 -11.93 -5.32 -5.21
N PHE A 106 -12.70 -4.37 -5.73
CA PHE A 106 -13.75 -3.69 -5.00
C PHE A 106 -15.03 -3.62 -5.85
N ARG A 107 -16.19 -3.70 -5.20
CA ARG A 107 -17.51 -3.49 -5.79
C ARG A 107 -18.32 -2.63 -4.85
N LEU A 108 -18.91 -1.56 -5.36
CA LEU A 108 -19.80 -0.71 -4.61
C LEU A 108 -21.25 -1.09 -4.94
N GLU A 109 -22.04 -1.34 -3.91
CA GLU A 109 -23.46 -1.66 -4.01
C GLU A 109 -24.22 -0.78 -3.01
N GLY A 110 -24.73 0.35 -3.51
CA GLY A 110 -25.31 1.41 -2.67
C GLY A 110 -24.32 1.90 -1.61
N ASP A 111 -24.67 1.72 -0.34
CA ASP A 111 -23.86 2.12 0.82
C ASP A 111 -22.82 1.06 1.26
N LYS A 112 -22.74 -0.07 0.56
CA LYS A 112 -21.85 -1.19 0.91
C LYS A 112 -20.73 -1.33 -0.10
N LEU A 113 -19.50 -1.30 0.39
CA LEU A 113 -18.28 -1.57 -0.37
C LEU A 113 -17.82 -3.00 -0.11
N HIS A 114 -17.89 -3.84 -1.13
CA HIS A 114 -17.38 -5.21 -1.12
C HIS A 114 -15.92 -5.20 -1.55
N LEU A 115 -15.03 -5.68 -0.68
CA LEU A 115 -13.60 -5.79 -0.94
C LEU A 115 -13.17 -7.25 -1.02
N SER A 116 -12.40 -7.57 -2.05
CA SER A 116 -11.79 -8.89 -2.19
C SER A 116 -10.89 -9.20 -0.99
N LYS A 117 -11.12 -10.36 -0.38
CA LYS A 117 -10.44 -10.93 0.82
C LYS A 117 -10.76 -10.29 2.18
N ILE A 118 -11.37 -9.11 2.21
CA ILE A 118 -11.77 -8.41 3.44
C ILE A 118 -13.27 -8.60 3.72
N GLY A 119 -14.10 -8.61 2.69
CA GLY A 119 -15.56 -8.70 2.81
C GLY A 119 -16.26 -7.36 2.56
N SER A 120 -17.52 -7.25 2.98
CA SER A 120 -18.33 -6.04 2.81
C SER A 120 -18.18 -5.08 4.00
N CYS A 121 -17.94 -3.81 3.71
CA CYS A 121 -17.86 -2.72 4.68
C CYS A 121 -18.87 -1.63 4.31
N ARG A 122 -19.55 -1.04 5.29
CA ARG A 122 -20.37 0.15 5.07
C ARG A 122 -19.45 1.33 4.82
N VAL A 123 -19.70 2.10 3.77
CA VAL A 123 -18.89 3.27 3.42
C VAL A 123 -19.75 4.52 3.42
N ARG A 124 -19.23 5.60 4.00
CA ARG A 124 -19.79 6.93 3.82
C ARG A 124 -19.05 7.60 2.67
N LEU A 125 -19.75 7.80 1.56
CA LEU A 125 -19.23 8.51 0.40
C LEU A 125 -19.41 10.02 0.62
N SER A 126 -18.32 10.77 0.62
CA SER A 126 -18.37 12.23 0.70
C SER A 126 -18.78 12.89 -0.61
N ARG A 127 -18.62 12.19 -1.74
CA ARG A 127 -19.09 12.59 -3.08
C ARG A 127 -19.86 11.43 -3.72
N PRO A 128 -21.02 11.68 -4.36
CA PRO A 128 -21.70 10.65 -5.13
C PRO A 128 -20.80 10.19 -6.29
N ILE A 129 -20.72 8.87 -6.50
CA ILE A 129 -19.92 8.29 -7.57
C ILE A 129 -20.86 8.14 -8.77
N GLU A 130 -20.76 9.04 -9.74
CA GLU A 130 -21.50 8.92 -10.99
C GLU A 130 -20.95 7.75 -11.81
N GLY A 131 -21.85 6.82 -12.15
CA GLY A 131 -21.84 5.93 -13.31
C GLY A 131 -20.52 5.30 -13.76
N GLY A 132 -20.41 3.98 -13.55
CA GLY A 132 -19.77 3.09 -14.52
C GLY A 132 -18.25 2.99 -14.49
N SER A 133 -17.74 2.04 -13.69
CA SER A 133 -16.53 1.25 -13.98
C SER A 133 -15.45 1.91 -14.84
N LYS A 134 -14.77 2.95 -14.34
CA LYS A 134 -13.40 3.34 -14.72
C LYS A 134 -12.82 4.29 -13.66
N PRO A 135 -11.50 4.23 -13.39
CA PRO A 135 -10.90 4.96 -12.29
C PRO A 135 -10.93 6.46 -12.60
N ALA A 136 -11.59 7.25 -11.77
CA ALA A 136 -11.50 8.70 -11.80
C ALA A 136 -10.05 9.10 -11.47
N GLN A 137 -9.25 9.31 -12.51
CA GLN A 137 -8.10 10.20 -12.47
C GLN A 137 -8.65 11.62 -12.65
N SER A 138 -9.21 12.20 -11.59
CA SER A 138 -9.33 13.65 -11.50
C SER A 138 -8.12 14.17 -10.73
N ASN A 139 -7.55 15.29 -11.20
CA ASN A 139 -6.41 15.99 -10.59
C ASN A 139 -6.73 16.62 -9.22
N GLU A 140 -7.63 16.02 -8.46
CA GLU A 140 -7.77 16.15 -7.02
C GLU A 140 -7.74 14.71 -6.50
N LYS A 141 -6.65 14.32 -5.83
CA LYS A 141 -6.44 12.97 -5.28
C LYS A 141 -7.77 12.37 -4.78
N PRO A 142 -8.37 11.36 -5.44
CA PRO A 142 -9.42 10.59 -4.81
C PRO A 142 -8.70 9.68 -3.81
N MET A 143 -8.38 10.24 -2.66
CA MET A 143 -7.99 9.46 -1.50
C MET A 143 -9.24 8.73 -1.03
N ALA A 144 -9.60 7.63 -1.69
CA ALA A 144 -10.15 6.49 -0.99
C ALA A 144 -9.04 5.88 -0.10
N GLY A 145 -8.43 6.72 0.74
CA GLY A 145 -7.81 6.26 1.95
C GLY A 145 -8.96 5.80 2.79
N MET A 146 -9.24 4.49 2.75
CA MET A 146 -10.09 3.87 3.76
C MET A 146 -9.39 4.04 5.08
N SER A 147 -9.60 5.19 5.73
CA SER A 147 -9.46 5.29 7.17
C SER A 147 -10.57 4.40 7.70
N CYS A 148 -10.21 3.20 8.16
CA CYS A 148 -11.10 2.44 9.02
C CYS A 148 -11.33 3.32 10.24
N LEU A 149 -12.47 4.01 10.28
CA LEU A 149 -12.96 4.63 11.50
C LEU A 149 -12.94 3.53 12.57
N ARG A 150 -12.19 3.82 13.62
CA ARG A 150 -11.95 2.93 14.77
C ARG A 150 -13.24 2.68 15.52
#